data_AF-A0A2N1DA83-F1
#
_entry.id   AF-A0A2N1DA83-F1
#
_cell.length_a   1.000
_cell.length_b   1.000
_cell.length_c   1.000
_cell.angle_alpha   90.00
_cell.angle_beta   90.00
_cell.angle_gamma   90.00
#
_symmetry.space_group_name_H-M   'P 1'
#
loop_
_entity.id
_entity.type
_entity.pdbx_description
1 polymer ?
#
loop_
_entity_poly.entity_id
_entity_poly.type
_entity_poly.pdbx_seq_one_letter_code
_entity_poly.pdbx_strand_id
1 'polypeptide(L)'
;MMKKVIISTIITAGILLAGSAQANYIDPVTESKLVKVCEAIKSDRLIKVNVAVKNSGVSIKQIANGLVCNGLDPVSFALANDAQKTAKFMAKRSNVNGQEFLAKL
;
A
#
# COMPACT_ATOMS: atom_id res chain seq x y z
N MET A 1 61.13 -22.37 0.65
CA MET A 1 60.00 -22.74 -0.25
C MET A 1 58.89 -21.71 -0.06
N MET A 2 58.77 -20.76 -0.99
CA MET A 2 57.87 -19.59 -0.86
C MET A 2 56.46 -19.96 -1.34
N LYS A 3 55.47 -19.91 -0.44
CA LYS A 3 54.06 -20.07 -0.79
C LYS A 3 53.58 -18.78 -1.47
N LYS A 4 53.41 -18.82 -2.80
CA LYS A 4 52.74 -17.74 -3.54
C LYS A 4 51.24 -17.89 -3.33
N VAL A 5 50.66 -17.04 -2.49
CA VAL A 5 49.21 -16.95 -2.31
C VAL A 5 48.69 -16.01 -3.41
N ILE A 6 48.06 -16.57 -4.43
CA ILE A 6 47.41 -15.79 -5.48
C ILE A 6 46.02 -15.44 -4.98
N ILE A 7 45.88 -14.25 -4.39
CA ILE A 7 44.58 -13.67 -4.04
C ILE A 7 43.98 -13.13 -5.34
N SER A 8 43.14 -13.93 -5.99
CA SER A 8 42.38 -13.51 -7.17
C SER A 8 41.09 -12.84 -6.71
N THR A 9 41.03 -11.53 -6.83
CA THR A 9 39.90 -10.68 -6.43
C THR A 9 38.74 -10.90 -7.41
N ILE A 10 37.65 -11.52 -6.97
CA ILE A 10 36.42 -11.64 -7.75
C ILE A 10 35.73 -10.28 -7.75
N ILE A 11 35.85 -9.52 -8.83
CA ILE A 11 35.11 -8.28 -9.04
C ILE A 11 33.70 -8.66 -9.50
N THR A 12 32.78 -8.84 -8.54
CA THR A 12 31.37 -9.04 -8.86
C THR A 12 30.77 -7.69 -9.27
N ALA A 13 30.72 -7.42 -10.57
CA ALA A 13 29.99 -6.29 -11.11
C ALA A 13 28.48 -6.50 -10.87
N GLY A 14 27.96 -5.91 -9.79
CA GLY A 14 26.53 -5.89 -9.51
C GLY A 14 25.81 -5.00 -10.53
N ILE A 15 25.18 -5.62 -11.53
CA ILE A 15 24.28 -4.91 -12.44
C ILE A 15 23.03 -4.54 -11.61
N LEU A 16 22.98 -3.29 -11.15
CA LEU A 16 21.76 -2.70 -10.60
C LEU A 16 20.77 -2.55 -11.75
N LEU A 17 19.93 -3.55 -11.95
CA LEU A 17 18.74 -3.43 -12.80
C LEU A 17 17.77 -2.45 -12.11
N ALA A 18 17.97 -1.16 -12.34
CA ALA A 18 16.97 -0.16 -12.03
C ALA A 18 15.78 -0.39 -12.98
N GLY A 19 14.81 -1.18 -12.53
CA GLY A 19 13.56 -1.35 -13.24
C GLY A 19 12.89 0.02 -13.39
N SER A 20 12.61 0.44 -14.62
CA SER A 20 11.81 1.63 -14.86
C SER A 20 10.37 1.33 -14.46
N ALA A 21 9.98 1.74 -13.26
CA ALA A 21 8.59 1.76 -12.86
C ALA A 21 7.85 2.77 -13.75
N GLN A 22 7.12 2.27 -14.73
CA GLN A 22 6.25 3.09 -15.58
C GLN A 22 5.01 3.44 -14.75
N ALA A 23 5.02 4.62 -14.14
CA ALA A 23 3.84 5.13 -13.47
C ALA A 23 2.79 5.54 -14.51
N ASN A 24 1.61 4.93 -14.44
CA ASN A 24 0.48 5.37 -15.25
C ASN A 24 0.11 6.80 -14.82
N TYR A 25 -0.14 7.67 -15.79
CA TYR A 25 -0.60 9.03 -15.52
C TYR A 25 -1.97 8.97 -14.82
N ILE A 26 -2.06 9.62 -13.66
CA ILE A 26 -3.32 9.88 -12.94
C ILE A 26 -3.52 11.39 -12.98
N ASP A 27 -4.73 11.84 -13.30
CA ASP A 27 -4.99 13.27 -13.29
C ASP A 27 -4.92 13.81 -11.84
N PRO A 28 -4.40 15.04 -11.63
CA PRO A 28 -4.19 15.57 -10.29
C PRO A 28 -5.46 15.69 -9.43
N VAL A 29 -6.63 15.83 -10.06
CA VAL A 29 -7.91 15.94 -9.32
C VAL A 29 -8.30 14.58 -8.75
N THR A 30 -8.17 13.52 -9.53
CA THR A 30 -8.37 12.14 -9.06
C THR A 30 -7.35 11.78 -7.98
N GLU A 31 -6.07 12.10 -8.19
CA GLU A 31 -5.04 11.87 -7.17
C GLU A 31 -5.38 12.58 -5.85
N SER A 32 -5.73 13.87 -5.90
CA SER A 32 -6.14 14.64 -4.71
C SER A 32 -7.33 14.01 -3.98
N LYS A 33 -8.31 13.48 -4.73
CA LYS A 33 -9.45 12.77 -4.13
C LYS A 33 -9.03 11.47 -3.47
N LEU A 34 -8.13 10.69 -4.08
CA LEU A 34 -7.62 9.45 -3.51
C LEU A 34 -6.77 9.69 -2.26
N VAL A 35 -5.99 10.77 -2.21
CA VAL A 35 -5.28 11.21 -1.00
C VAL A 35 -6.26 11.48 0.14
N LYS A 36 -7.39 12.17 -0.13
CA LYS A 36 -8.45 12.37 0.88
C LYS A 36 -9.08 11.06 1.37
N VAL A 37 -9.10 10.03 0.54
CA VAL A 37 -9.51 8.69 0.98
C VAL A 37 -8.48 8.12 1.96
N CYS A 38 -7.18 8.20 1.68
CA CYS A 38 -6.14 7.79 2.62
C CYS A 38 -6.24 8.55 3.96
N GLU A 39 -6.46 9.86 3.93
CA GLU A 39 -6.68 10.66 5.15
C GLU A 39 -7.90 10.20 5.94
N ALA A 40 -9.00 9.86 5.24
CA ALA A 40 -10.19 9.32 5.89
C ALA A 40 -9.93 7.92 6.48
N ILE A 41 -9.14 7.09 5.79
CA ILE A 41 -8.81 5.72 6.23
C ILE A 41 -8.13 5.73 7.61
N LYS A 42 -7.13 6.60 7.81
CA LYS A 42 -6.42 6.70 9.09
C LYS A 42 -7.22 7.39 10.21
N SER A 43 -8.45 7.86 9.94
CA SER A 43 -9.21 8.68 10.90
C SER A 43 -10.08 7.88 11.87
N ASP A 44 -10.14 6.56 11.72
CA ASP A 44 -11.04 5.61 12.40
C ASP A 44 -12.56 5.95 12.32
N ARG A 45 -12.96 6.84 11.40
CA ARG A 45 -14.34 7.30 11.25
C ARG A 45 -14.96 6.79 9.95
N LEU A 46 -15.82 5.78 10.05
CA LEU A 46 -16.48 5.17 8.89
C LEU A 46 -17.28 6.15 8.03
N ILE A 47 -17.90 7.16 8.64
CA ILE A 47 -18.63 8.19 7.90
C ILE A 47 -17.68 8.99 7.01
N LYS A 48 -16.48 9.35 7.52
CA LYS A 48 -15.47 10.06 6.72
C LYS A 48 -14.99 9.23 5.54
N VAL A 49 -14.78 7.94 5.77
CA VAL A 49 -14.39 6.99 4.73
C VAL A 49 -15.46 6.92 3.64
N ASN A 50 -16.73 6.70 4.00
CA ASN A 50 -17.82 6.63 3.03
C ASN A 50 -17.97 7.91 2.21
N VAL A 51 -17.87 9.08 2.86
CA VAL A 51 -17.94 10.38 2.17
C VAL A 51 -16.74 10.56 1.23
N ALA A 52 -15.52 10.27 1.67
CA ALA A 52 -14.33 10.41 0.84
C ALA A 52 -14.37 9.47 -0.38
N VAL A 53 -14.78 8.21 -0.18
CA VAL A 53 -14.96 7.24 -1.27
C VAL A 53 -16.05 7.69 -2.24
N LYS A 54 -17.20 8.18 -1.75
CA LYS A 54 -18.25 8.71 -2.63
C LYS A 54 -17.74 9.89 -3.47
N ASN A 55 -17.00 10.81 -2.86
CA ASN A 55 -16.47 12.01 -3.52
C ASN A 55 -15.33 11.70 -4.50
N SER A 56 -14.63 10.56 -4.33
CA SER A 56 -13.62 10.13 -5.28
C SER A 56 -14.21 9.63 -6.60
N GLY A 57 -15.45 9.14 -6.58
CA GLY A 57 -16.09 8.50 -7.73
C GLY A 57 -15.58 7.07 -8.00
N VAL A 58 -14.70 6.55 -7.15
CA VAL A 58 -14.15 5.19 -7.25
C VAL A 58 -14.90 4.27 -6.29
N SER A 59 -15.25 3.06 -6.74
CA SER A 59 -16.00 2.14 -5.89
C SER A 59 -15.18 1.73 -4.66
N ILE A 60 -15.86 1.51 -3.53
CA ILE A 60 -15.21 1.05 -2.30
C ILE A 60 -14.44 -0.26 -2.48
N LYS A 61 -14.90 -1.15 -3.38
CA LYS A 61 -14.22 -2.41 -3.69
C LYS A 61 -12.91 -2.17 -4.46
N GLN A 62 -12.90 -1.25 -5.43
CA GLN A 62 -11.66 -0.87 -6.11
C GLN A 62 -10.68 -0.20 -5.14
N ILE A 63 -11.16 0.68 -4.27
CA ILE A 63 -10.32 1.30 -3.24
C ILE A 63 -9.72 0.24 -2.31
N ALA A 64 -10.55 -0.64 -1.74
CA ALA A 64 -10.12 -1.66 -0.79
C ALA A 64 -9.08 -2.65 -1.36
N ASN A 65 -9.01 -2.82 -2.68
CA ASN A 65 -8.10 -3.77 -3.33
C ASN A 65 -6.96 -3.13 -4.13
N GLY A 66 -7.06 -1.84 -4.48
CA GLY A 66 -6.15 -1.20 -5.44
C GLY A 66 -5.58 0.14 -4.99
N LEU A 67 -6.13 0.78 -3.95
CA LEU A 67 -5.54 2.00 -3.42
C LEU A 67 -4.32 1.65 -2.55
N VAL A 68 -3.23 2.40 -2.73
CA VAL A 68 -2.04 2.32 -1.88
C VAL A 68 -1.85 3.67 -1.20
N CYS A 69 -1.76 3.66 0.13
CA CYS A 69 -1.53 4.82 0.97
C CYS A 69 -0.14 4.70 1.60
N ASN A 70 0.81 5.56 1.21
CA ASN A 70 2.20 5.51 1.67
C ASN A 70 2.85 4.11 1.57
N GLY A 71 2.59 3.40 0.48
CA GLY A 71 3.13 2.05 0.26
C GLY A 71 2.36 0.91 0.93
N LEU A 72 1.29 1.20 1.69
CA LEU A 72 0.46 0.19 2.36
C LEU A 72 -0.93 0.09 1.72
N ASP A 73 -1.49 -1.12 1.70
CA ASP A 73 -2.90 -1.32 1.34
C ASP A 73 -3.83 -0.66 2.38
N PRO A 74 -5.12 -0.41 2.06
CA PRO A 74 -6.01 0.36 2.93
C PRO A 74 -6.22 -0.26 4.31
N VAL A 75 -6.12 -1.58 4.43
CA VAL A 75 -6.30 -2.29 5.69
C VAL A 75 -5.06 -2.14 6.56
N SER A 76 -3.88 -2.45 6.00
CA SER A 76 -2.60 -2.27 6.71
C SER A 76 -2.34 -0.82 7.08
N PHE A 77 -2.67 0.12 6.18
CA PHE A 77 -2.53 1.55 6.44
C PHE A 77 -3.42 2.02 7.60
N ALA A 78 -4.67 1.53 7.68
CA ALA A 78 -5.55 1.83 8.79
C ALA A 78 -4.96 1.33 10.12
N LEU A 79 -4.45 0.09 10.16
CA LEU A 79 -3.83 -0.47 11.36
C LEU A 79 -2.57 0.26 11.81
N ALA A 80 -1.71 0.63 10.86
CA ALA A 80 -0.50 1.42 11.14
C ALA A 80 -0.80 2.82 11.71
N ASN A 81 -2.07 3.26 11.67
CA ASN A 81 -2.54 4.53 12.22
C ASN A 81 -3.63 4.31 13.29
N ASP A 82 -3.66 3.16 13.96
CA ASP A 82 -4.61 2.82 15.04
C ASP A 82 -6.11 2.89 14.66
N ALA A 83 -6.43 2.84 13.36
CA ALA A 83 -7.78 2.95 12.83
C ALA A 83 -8.49 1.58 12.68
N GLN A 84 -8.63 0.86 13.80
CA GLN A 84 -9.20 -0.48 13.90
C GLN A 84 -10.57 -0.64 13.22
N LYS A 85 -11.52 0.28 13.42
CA LYS A 85 -12.87 0.19 12.81
C LYS A 85 -12.77 0.29 11.30
N THR A 86 -11.89 1.17 10.82
CA THR A 86 -11.69 1.36 9.39
C THR A 86 -10.96 0.19 8.75
N ALA A 87 -9.96 -0.40 9.43
CA ALA A 87 -9.32 -1.63 9.00
C ALA A 87 -10.36 -2.76 8.81
N LYS A 88 -11.19 -2.99 9.83
CA LYS A 88 -12.27 -4.00 9.76
C LYS A 88 -13.27 -3.71 8.64
N PHE A 89 -13.61 -2.44 8.43
CA PHE A 89 -14.51 -2.02 7.35
C PHE A 89 -13.90 -2.27 5.96
N MET A 90 -12.62 -1.93 5.76
CA MET A 90 -11.93 -2.15 4.49
C MET A 90 -11.71 -3.63 4.20
N ALA A 91 -11.33 -4.42 5.21
CA ALA A 91 -11.14 -5.87 5.07
C ALA A 91 -12.42 -6.55 4.53
N LYS A 92 -13.60 -6.19 5.06
CA LYS A 92 -14.90 -6.70 4.58
C LYS A 92 -15.23 -6.33 3.13
N ARG A 93 -14.56 -5.35 2.53
CA ARG A 93 -14.75 -4.89 1.15
C ARG A 93 -13.62 -5.30 0.21
N SER A 94 -12.51 -5.79 0.77
CA SER A 94 -11.40 -6.37 0.04
C SER A 94 -11.70 -7.82 -0.36
N ASN A 95 -10.93 -8.35 -1.31
CA ASN A 95 -10.94 -9.77 -1.65
C ASN A 95 -10.06 -10.60 -0.68
N VAL A 96 -9.42 -9.95 0.29
CA VAL A 96 -8.67 -10.64 1.35
C VAL A 96 -9.67 -11.41 2.19
N ASN A 97 -9.33 -12.65 2.55
CA ASN A 97 -10.16 -13.52 3.36
C ASN A 97 -10.37 -12.85 4.72
N GLY A 98 -11.50 -12.14 4.87
CA GLY A 98 -11.74 -11.24 5.99
C GLY A 98 -11.63 -11.94 7.33
N GLN A 99 -12.02 -13.22 7.42
CA GLN A 99 -11.84 -14.02 8.64
C GLN A 99 -10.37 -14.25 9.01
N GLU A 100 -9.48 -14.51 8.06
CA GLU A 100 -8.06 -14.77 8.35
C GLU A 100 -7.35 -13.49 8.81
N PHE A 101 -7.69 -12.36 8.21
CA PHE A 101 -7.13 -11.07 8.60
C PHE A 101 -7.68 -10.59 9.95
N LEU A 102 -8.99 -10.72 10.17
CA LEU A 102 -9.62 -10.36 11.45
C LEU A 102 -9.16 -11.24 12.62
N ALA A 103 -8.74 -12.47 12.36
CA ALA A 103 -8.18 -13.37 13.38
C ALA A 103 -6.76 -12.99 13.82
N LYS A 104 -6.07 -12.10 13.09
CA LYS A 104 -4.74 -11.58 13.42
C LYS A 104 -4.77 -10.24 14.17
N LEU A 105 -5.97 -9.70 14.41
CA LEU A 105 -6.23 -8.44 15.13
C LEU A 105 -6.66 -8.67 16.57
#